data_AF-A0A2G2ZJE2-F1
#
_entry.id   AF-A0A2G2ZJE2-F1
#
_cell.length_a   1.000
_cell.length_b   1.000
_cell.length_c   1.000
_cell.angle_alpha   90.00
_cell.angle_beta   90.00
_cell.angle_gamma   90.00
#
_symmetry.space_group_name_H-M   'P 1'
#
loop_
_entity.id
_entity.type
_entity.pdbx_description
1 polymer ?
#
loop_
_entity_poly.entity_id
_entity_poly.type
_entity_poly.pdbx_seq_one_letter_code
_entity_poly.pdbx_strand_id
1 'polypeptide(L)'
;MDKIVFYPYFYIKDLVGWVAFAIFFSIWIFYAPNVLGHPDNYIPANPMSNTPHILPKWYFLPIHAILYSIPDKLGCVSAIAPIFMSIGFTLF
;
A
#
# COMPACT_ATOMS: atom_id res chain seq x y z
N MET A 1 20.07 -31.81 -5.66
CA MET A 1 19.25 -32.06 -4.44
C MET A 1 20.07 -31.50 -3.30
N ASP A 2 20.18 -30.17 -3.26
CA ASP A 2 21.06 -29.45 -2.32
C ASP A 2 20.17 -28.54 -1.48
N LYS A 3 19.57 -29.12 -0.44
CA LYS A 3 18.80 -28.37 0.54
C LYS A 3 19.70 -28.07 1.74
N ILE A 4 19.88 -26.79 2.00
CA ILE A 4 20.61 -26.28 3.15
C ILE A 4 19.61 -26.14 4.31
N VAL A 5 20.05 -26.42 5.53
CA VAL A 5 19.22 -26.26 6.73
C VAL A 5 18.87 -24.78 6.93
N PHE A 6 17.62 -24.49 7.29
CA PHE A 6 17.10 -23.12 7.43
C PHE A 6 17.92 -22.28 8.42
N TYR A 7 18.10 -22.81 9.63
CA TYR A 7 18.98 -22.22 10.64
C TYR A 7 20.40 -22.78 10.48
N PRO A 8 21.45 -21.95 10.55
CA PRO A 8 21.44 -20.50 10.81
C PRO A 8 21.35 -19.62 9.55
N TYR A 9 21.51 -20.19 8.36
CA TYR A 9 21.83 -19.45 7.14
C TYR A 9 20.72 -18.49 6.68
N PHE A 10 19.49 -18.98 6.53
CA PHE A 10 18.38 -18.15 6.09
C PHE A 10 17.95 -17.17 7.18
N TYR A 11 18.03 -17.59 8.46
CA TYR A 11 17.73 -16.72 9.59
C TYR A 11 18.61 -15.46 9.61
N ILE A 12 19.94 -15.62 9.50
CA ILE A 12 20.87 -14.48 9.48
C ILE A 12 20.67 -13.62 8.22
N LYS A 13 20.43 -14.25 7.07
CA LYS A 13 20.17 -13.53 5.81
C LYS A 13 18.91 -12.65 5.91
N ASP A 14 17.83 -13.21 6.44
CA ASP A 14 16.55 -12.50 6.59
C ASP A 14 16.67 -11.39 7.62
N LEU A 15 17.43 -11.61 8.70
CA LEU A 15 17.71 -10.58 9.71
C LEU A 15 18.46 -9.38 9.13
N VAL A 16 19.47 -9.62 8.27
CA VAL A 16 20.19 -8.53 7.57
C VAL A 16 19.22 -7.74 6.70
N GLY A 17 18.34 -8.42 5.95
CA GLY A 17 17.31 -7.77 5.16
C GLY A 17 16.34 -6.94 6.00
N TRP A 18 15.91 -7.47 7.15
CA TRP A 18 15.02 -6.79 8.07
C TRP A 18 15.65 -5.53 8.67
N VAL A 19 16.91 -5.60 9.11
CA VAL A 19 17.65 -4.43 9.64
C VAL A 19 17.84 -3.36 8.56
N ALA A 20 18.21 -3.75 7.33
CA ALA A 20 18.34 -2.82 6.22
C ALA A 20 17.01 -2.12 5.90
N PHE A 21 15.90 -2.86 5.87
CA PHE A 21 14.56 -2.31 5.69
C PHE A 21 14.17 -1.35 6.83
N ALA A 22 14.45 -1.72 8.08
CA ALA A 22 14.18 -0.87 9.24
C ALA A 22 14.94 0.46 9.19
N ILE A 23 16.22 0.45 8.79
CA ILE A 23 17.01 1.67 8.62
C ILE A 23 16.40 2.54 7.51
N PHE A 24 16.10 1.95 6.35
CA PHE A 24 15.47 2.67 5.24
C PHE A 24 14.14 3.32 5.66
N PHE A 25 13.28 2.58 6.36
CA PHE A 25 11.98 3.09 6.82
C PHE A 25 12.12 4.15 7.93
N SER A 26 13.13 4.04 8.80
CA SER A 26 13.39 5.03 9.85
C SER A 26 13.64 6.43 9.29
N ILE A 27 14.28 6.54 8.11
CA ILE A 27 14.51 7.82 7.44
C ILE A 27 13.18 8.54 7.17
N TRP A 28 12.17 7.79 6.70
CA TRP A 28 10.86 8.36 6.38
C TRP A 28 10.12 8.81 7.64
N ILE A 29 10.18 8.01 8.71
CA ILE A 29 9.55 8.36 10.00
C ILE A 29 10.15 9.65 10.57
N PHE A 30 11.48 9.77 10.62
CA PHE A 30 12.13 10.86 11.34
C PHE A 30 12.28 12.14 10.52
N TYR A 31 12.59 12.04 9.22
CA TYR A 31 12.88 13.21 8.39
C TYR A 31 11.69 13.67 7.54
N ALA A 32 10.72 12.79 7.26
CA ALA A 32 9.65 13.05 6.30
C ALA A 32 8.30 12.38 6.67
N PRO A 33 7.81 12.54 7.92
CA PRO A 33 6.66 11.75 8.41
C PRO A 33 5.37 11.97 7.62
N ASN A 34 5.19 13.15 7.03
CA ASN A 34 3.95 13.55 6.38
C ASN A 34 4.03 13.51 4.84
N VAL A 35 5.16 13.10 4.25
CA VAL A 35 5.37 13.13 2.78
C VAL A 35 4.38 12.25 2.02
N LEU A 36 3.96 11.14 2.63
CA LEU A 36 2.97 10.23 2.05
C LEU A 36 1.51 10.57 2.44
N GLY A 37 1.33 11.55 3.32
CA GLY A 37 0.02 11.95 3.84
C GLY A 37 -0.62 13.04 2.99
N HIS A 38 -1.95 13.15 3.07
CA HIS A 38 -2.66 14.29 2.50
C HIS A 38 -2.91 15.34 3.59
N PRO A 39 -2.60 16.63 3.36
CA PRO A 39 -2.77 17.68 4.36
C PRO A 39 -4.24 17.85 4.80
N ASP A 40 -5.20 17.61 3.91
CA ASP A 40 -6.64 17.67 4.23
C ASP A 40 -7.06 16.72 5.36
N ASN A 41 -6.30 15.65 5.62
CA ASN A 41 -6.61 14.71 6.71
C ASN A 41 -6.35 15.29 8.12
N TYR A 42 -5.70 16.45 8.23
CA TYR A 42 -5.55 17.17 9.50
C TYR A 42 -6.77 18.01 9.87
N ILE A 43 -7.69 18.22 8.92
CA ILE A 43 -8.94 18.94 9.15
C ILE A 43 -9.99 17.92 9.63
N PRO A 44 -10.73 18.20 10.72
CA PRO A 44 -11.81 17.32 11.16
C PRO A 44 -12.85 17.11 10.05
N ALA A 45 -13.36 15.88 9.94
CA ALA A 45 -14.33 15.53 8.90
C ALA A 45 -15.63 16.36 9.04
N ASN A 46 -16.08 16.93 7.92
CA ASN A 46 -17.36 17.63 7.83
C ASN A 46 -18.25 16.92 6.79
N PRO A 47 -19.38 16.30 7.19
CA PRO A 47 -20.25 15.59 6.26
C PRO A 47 -21.01 16.51 5.30
N MET A 48 -21.09 17.81 5.59
CA MET A 48 -21.80 18.81 4.79
C MET A 48 -20.91 19.48 3.73
N SER A 49 -19.60 19.26 3.77
CA SER A 49 -18.64 19.92 2.88
C SER A 49 -17.55 18.95 2.45
N ASN A 50 -17.39 18.83 1.14
CA ASN A 50 -16.37 17.98 0.54
C ASN A 50 -15.17 18.85 0.16
N THR A 51 -13.96 18.35 0.37
CA THR A 51 -12.78 19.02 -0.20
C THR A 51 -12.81 18.89 -1.74
N PRO A 52 -12.32 19.89 -2.48
CA PRO A 52 -12.40 19.90 -3.94
C PRO A 52 -11.51 18.84 -4.61
N HIS A 53 -10.48 18.34 -3.93
CA HIS A 53 -9.54 17.33 -4.46
C HIS A 53 -9.45 16.11 -3.53
N ILE A 54 -10.54 15.33 -3.44
CA ILE A 54 -10.55 14.09 -2.67
C ILE A 54 -9.79 13.01 -3.45
N LEU A 55 -8.57 12.71 -2.99
CA LEU A 55 -7.75 11.61 -3.49
C LEU A 55 -7.60 10.54 -2.42
N PRO A 56 -7.63 9.26 -2.79
CA PRO A 56 -7.29 8.20 -1.87
C PRO A 56 -5.79 8.25 -1.55
N LYS A 57 -5.39 7.50 -0.51
CA LYS A 57 -3.96 7.33 -0.21
C LYS A 57 -3.21 6.72 -1.40
N TRP A 58 -1.92 7.03 -1.50
CA TRP A 58 -1.07 6.73 -2.67
C TRP A 58 -1.14 5.27 -3.16
N TYR A 59 -1.22 4.30 -2.25
CA TYR A 59 -1.28 2.88 -2.58
C TYR A 59 -2.60 2.43 -3.22
N PHE A 60 -3.65 3.27 -3.16
CA PHE A 60 -4.93 3.03 -3.82
C PHE A 60 -5.10 3.83 -5.12
N LEU A 61 -4.17 4.71 -5.48
CA LEU A 61 -4.23 5.50 -6.72
C LEU A 61 -4.39 4.64 -7.99
N PRO A 62 -3.71 3.49 -8.15
CA PRO A 62 -3.88 2.65 -9.34
C PRO A 62 -5.31 2.08 -9.46
N ILE A 63 -5.89 1.65 -8.33
CA ILE A 63 -7.26 1.15 -8.29
C ILE A 63 -8.22 2.29 -8.60
N HIS A 64 -8.05 3.45 -7.94
CA HIS A 64 -8.86 4.65 -8.19
C HIS A 64 -8.84 5.06 -9.65
N ALA A 65 -7.68 5.10 -10.31
CA ALA A 65 -7.60 5.38 -11.75
C ALA A 65 -8.44 4.41 -12.59
N ILE A 66 -8.43 3.10 -12.27
CA ILE A 66 -9.26 2.09 -12.94
C ILE A 66 -10.75 2.37 -12.72
N LEU A 67 -11.17 2.73 -11.50
CA LEU A 67 -12.57 3.07 -11.21
C LEU A 67 -13.07 4.29 -12.00
N TYR A 68 -12.23 5.31 -12.22
CA TYR A 68 -12.64 6.49 -13.01
C TYR A 68 -12.56 6.26 -14.52
N SER A 69 -11.90 5.19 -14.96
CA SER A 69 -11.79 4.84 -16.38
C SER A 69 -13.07 4.18 -16.93
N ILE A 70 -13.93 3.65 -16.06
CA ILE A 70 -15.14 2.92 -16.45
C ILE A 70 -16.38 3.77 -16.04
N PRO A 71 -17.21 4.22 -17.00
CA PRO A 71 -18.36 5.07 -16.70
C PRO A 71 -19.58 4.31 -16.13
N ASP A 72 -19.45 3.01 -15.85
CA ASP A 72 -20.51 2.15 -15.30
C ASP A 72 -20.19 1.64 -13.89
N LYS A 73 -21.20 1.70 -13.00
CA LYS A 73 -21.03 1.35 -11.59
C LYS A 73 -20.79 -0.14 -11.37
N LEU A 74 -21.43 -1.03 -12.15
CA LEU A 74 -21.26 -2.48 -12.04
C LEU A 74 -19.94 -2.92 -12.65
N GLY A 75 -19.55 -2.32 -13.79
CA GLY A 75 -18.27 -2.52 -14.46
C GLY A 75 -17.07 -2.16 -13.57
N CYS A 76 -17.18 -1.07 -12.79
CA CYS A 76 -16.15 -0.74 -11.80
C CYS A 76 -15.99 -1.83 -10.74
N VAL A 77 -17.10 -2.31 -10.16
CA VAL A 77 -17.06 -3.33 -9.10
C VAL A 77 -16.51 -4.66 -9.63
N SER A 78 -16.87 -5.05 -10.85
CA SER A 78 -16.37 -6.29 -11.46
C SER A 78 -14.88 -6.20 -11.84
N ALA A 79 -14.39 -5.03 -12.26
CA ALA A 79 -12.98 -4.81 -12.58
C ALA A 79 -12.04 -4.88 -11.35
N ILE A 80 -12.56 -4.56 -10.16
CA ILE A 80 -11.79 -4.56 -8.91
C ILE A 80 -11.59 -5.98 -8.34
N ALA A 81 -12.57 -6.86 -8.49
CA ALA A 81 -12.56 -8.22 -7.95
C ALA A 81 -11.29 -9.04 -8.27
N PRO A 82 -10.81 -9.12 -9.53
CA PRO A 82 -9.61 -9.89 -9.84
C PRO A 82 -8.32 -9.31 -9.23
N ILE A 83 -8.28 -7.99 -8.98
CA ILE A 83 -7.12 -7.31 -8.37
C ILE A 83 -6.95 -7.77 -6.93
N PHE A 84 -8.03 -7.84 -6.16
CA PHE A 84 -7.95 -8.32 -4.77
C PHE A 84 -7.71 -9.83 -4.69
N MET A 85 -8.24 -10.61 -5.64
CA MET A 85 -8.03 -12.06 -5.69
C MET A 85 -6.57 -12.43 -5.97
N SER A 86 -5.89 -11.71 -6.87
CA SER A 86 -4.47 -11.95 -7.17
C SER A 86 -3.55 -11.60 -5.99
N ILE A 87 -3.86 -10.54 -5.25
CA ILE A 87 -3.15 -10.17 -4.01
C ILE A 87 -3.32 -11.28 -2.96
N GLY A 88 -4.55 -11.79 -2.78
CA GLY A 88 -4.82 -12.89 -1.85
C GLY A 88 -4.09 -14.17 -2.22
N PHE A 89 -4.02 -14.51 -3.50
CA PHE A 89 -3.31 -15.70 -3.99
C PHE A 89 -1.79 -15.63 -3.82
N THR A 90 -1.20 -14.43 -3.88
CA THR A 90 0.26 -14.24 -3.73
C THR A 90 0.71 -14.35 -2.25
N LEU A 91 -0.23 -14.32 -1.31
CA LEU A 91 0.02 -14.43 0.14
C LEU A 91 -0.07 -15.87 0.68
N PHE A 92 -0.28 -16.87 -0.18
CA PHE A 92 -0.30 -18.31 0.14
C PHE A 92 0.65 -19.09 -0.77
#